data_AF-X1MWI0-F1
#
_entry.id   AF-X1MWI0-F1
#
_cell.length_a   1.000
_cell.length_b   1.000
_cell.length_c   1.000
_cell.angle_alpha   90.00
_cell.angle_beta   90.00
_cell.angle_gamma   90.00
#
_symmetry.space_group_name_H-M   'P 1'
#
loop_
_entity.id
_entity.type
_entity.pdbx_description
1 polymer ?
#
loop_
_entity_poly.entity_id
_entity_poly.type
_entity_poly.pdbx_seq_one_letter_code
_entity_poly.pdbx_strand_id
1 'polypeptide(L)'
;TLLGGQWAVLVTDFVQFIILCLAVLVLFPLAIYAVGGFGELVARSPEGFFKLLSPPYGVFDLIMFCVIISISYNATWGLVQKYNCVATETDARKVAIIMGVLSIIGPVIFFIPAMAARVLLPELINTPDGSKFAYVAMCLKLLPAGIMGLMVAGMFSATMSTLGNDYNVLSGVLTKDFYGKVIRPDADEKRLILWGRINTAIIGGITIFFAIGINYVEGFNLYDIMVKYPQATMEPLLLQRNSPLPA
;
A
#
# COMPACT_ATOMS: atom_id res chain seq x y z
N THR A 1 -7.10 4.49 16.32
CA THR A 1 -8.43 4.77 15.73
C THR A 1 -9.54 4.92 16.76
N LEU A 2 -9.85 3.92 17.58
CA LEU A 2 -11.05 3.92 18.45
C LEU A 2 -11.08 5.04 19.50
N LEU A 3 -9.95 5.36 20.15
CA LEU A 3 -9.90 6.39 21.19
C LEU A 3 -9.76 7.81 20.65
N GLY A 4 -8.96 7.99 19.58
CA GLY A 4 -8.52 9.32 19.12
C GLY A 4 -9.00 9.75 17.73
N GLY A 5 -9.83 8.95 17.05
CA GLY A 5 -10.40 9.31 15.75
C GLY A 5 -9.36 9.62 14.67
N GLN A 6 -9.74 10.45 13.69
CA GLN A 6 -8.91 10.78 12.54
C GLN A 6 -7.61 11.53 12.91
N TRP A 7 -7.64 12.40 13.92
CA TRP A 7 -6.45 13.14 14.35
C TRP A 7 -5.36 12.21 14.89
N ALA A 8 -5.74 11.24 15.73
CA ALA A 8 -4.79 10.25 16.22
C ALA A 8 -4.21 9.41 15.08
N VAL A 9 -5.02 9.06 14.06
CA VAL A 9 -4.54 8.35 12.86
C VAL A 9 -3.51 9.20 12.12
N LEU A 10 -3.78 10.49 11.90
CA LEU A 10 -2.83 11.40 11.24
C LEU A 10 -1.49 11.49 11.98
N VAL A 11 -1.53 11.61 13.32
CA VAL A 11 -0.31 11.69 14.13
C VAL A 11 0.47 10.38 14.07
N THR A 12 -0.21 9.23 14.16
CA THR A 12 0.48 7.94 14.04
C THR A 12 1.10 7.78 12.66
N ASP A 13 0.37 8.08 11.58
CA ASP A 13 0.86 7.98 10.20
C ASP A 13 2.11 8.85 9.99
N PHE A 14 2.15 10.05 10.59
CA PHE A 14 3.29 10.95 10.50
C PHE A 14 4.55 10.38 11.19
N VAL A 15 4.40 9.84 12.40
CA VAL A 15 5.52 9.19 13.10
C VAL A 15 6.02 7.98 12.32
N GLN A 16 5.10 7.18 11.78
CA GLN A 16 5.41 6.00 10.97
C GLN A 16 6.16 6.37 9.68
N PHE A 17 5.75 7.45 9.02
CA PHE A 17 6.43 7.99 7.86
C PHE A 17 7.90 8.32 8.17
N ILE A 18 8.18 8.98 9.30
CA ILE A 18 9.56 9.31 9.72
C ILE A 18 10.39 8.04 9.92
N ILE A 19 9.86 7.05 10.63
CA ILE A 19 10.55 5.78 10.91
C ILE A 19 10.89 5.06 9.61
N LEU A 20 9.92 4.97 8.69
CA LEU A 20 10.08 4.33 7.40
C LEU A 20 11.07 5.08 6.51
N CYS A 21 11.02 6.42 6.48
CA CYS A 21 12.00 7.25 5.78
C CYS A 21 13.43 6.98 6.27
N LEU A 22 13.65 6.89 7.58
CA LEU A 22 14.99 6.60 8.13
C LEU A 22 15.51 5.24 7.67
N ALA A 23 14.68 4.19 7.75
CA ALA A 23 15.08 2.85 7.31
C ALA A 23 15.47 2.84 5.82
N VAL A 24 14.68 3.51 4.98
CA VAL A 24 14.88 3.59 3.53
C VAL A 24 16.12 4.42 3.17
N LEU A 25 16.32 5.57 3.83
CA LEU A 25 17.47 6.45 3.59
C LEU A 25 18.79 5.80 4.01
N VAL A 26 18.76 4.84 4.94
CA VAL A 26 19.93 4.03 5.28
C VAL A 26 20.10 2.84 4.33
N LEU A 27 19.02 2.13 4.00
CA LEU A 27 19.09 0.94 3.16
C LEU A 27 19.54 1.27 1.72
N PHE A 28 19.05 2.37 1.15
CA PHE A 28 19.36 2.76 -0.23
C PHE A 28 20.86 2.90 -0.52
N PRO A 29 21.64 3.74 0.21
CA PRO A 29 23.07 3.87 -0.03
C PRO A 29 23.83 2.58 0.32
N LEU A 30 23.41 1.85 1.36
CA LEU A 30 24.03 0.56 1.72
C LEU A 30 23.86 -0.48 0.61
N ALA A 31 22.68 -0.54 -0.03
CA ALA A 31 22.43 -1.46 -1.14
C ALA A 31 23.32 -1.13 -2.34
N ILE A 32 23.43 0.15 -2.71
CA ILE A 32 24.31 0.58 -3.80
C ILE A 32 25.78 0.28 -3.47
N TYR A 33 26.22 0.59 -2.25
CA TYR A 33 27.58 0.31 -1.80
C TYR A 33 27.89 -1.19 -1.82
N ALA A 34 26.98 -2.03 -1.32
CA ALA A 34 27.16 -3.48 -1.26
C ALA A 34 27.26 -4.13 -2.64
N VAL A 35 26.61 -3.57 -3.67
CA VAL A 35 26.74 -4.04 -5.06
C VAL A 35 28.07 -3.63 -5.69
N GLY A 36 28.72 -2.58 -5.19
CA GLY A 36 29.92 -1.96 -5.78
C GLY A 36 29.63 -0.66 -6.54
N GLY A 37 28.45 -0.08 -6.37
CA GLY A 37 28.00 1.14 -7.05
C GLY A 37 26.89 0.89 -8.08
N PHE A 38 26.31 1.98 -8.59
CA PHE A 38 25.23 1.90 -9.58
C PHE A 38 25.69 1.32 -10.92
N GLY A 39 26.94 1.60 -11.32
CA GLY A 39 27.53 1.02 -12.54
C GLY A 39 27.59 -0.50 -12.47
N GLU A 40 28.05 -1.04 -11.34
CA GLU A 40 28.10 -2.49 -11.08
C GLU A 40 26.70 -3.11 -11.01
N LEU A 41 25.72 -2.40 -10.45
CA LEU A 41 24.34 -2.85 -10.44
C LEU A 41 23.81 -3.05 -11.86
N VAL A 42 24.10 -2.12 -12.77
CA VAL A 42 23.69 -2.23 -14.17
C VAL A 42 24.47 -3.33 -14.88
N ALA A 43 25.79 -3.38 -14.71
CA ALA A 43 26.67 -4.33 -15.40
C ALA A 43 26.41 -5.80 -15.01
N ARG A 44 26.09 -6.06 -13.74
CA ARG A 44 25.84 -7.41 -13.21
C ARG A 44 24.38 -7.83 -13.26
N SER A 45 23.48 -6.92 -13.65
CA SER A 45 22.07 -7.26 -13.85
C SER A 45 21.88 -8.01 -15.17
N PRO A 46 20.92 -8.95 -15.25
CA PRO A 46 20.60 -9.64 -16.50
C PRO A 46 20.27 -8.68 -17.64
N GLU A 47 20.52 -9.12 -18.87
CA GLU A 47 20.21 -8.31 -20.04
C GLU A 47 18.69 -7.99 -20.09
N GLY A 48 18.37 -6.72 -20.32
CA GLY A 48 16.99 -6.25 -20.34
C GLY A 48 16.35 -6.00 -18.97
N PHE A 49 17.07 -6.19 -17.84
CA PHE A 49 16.53 -5.98 -16.50
C PHE A 49 16.01 -4.55 -16.24
N PHE A 50 16.65 -3.55 -16.85
CA PHE A 50 16.25 -2.14 -16.75
C PHE A 50 15.33 -1.69 -17.90
N LYS A 51 14.84 -2.61 -18.75
CA LYS A 51 13.86 -2.25 -19.77
C LYS A 51 12.55 -1.88 -19.09
N LEU A 52 12.09 -0.66 -19.33
CA LEU A 52 10.78 -0.17 -18.89
C LEU A 52 9.61 -0.98 -19.45
N LEU A 53 9.82 -1.64 -20.59
CA LEU A 53 8.82 -2.43 -21.30
C LEU A 53 9.36 -3.82 -21.60
N SER A 54 8.58 -4.83 -21.26
CA SER A 54 8.90 -6.24 -21.52
C SER A 54 7.66 -6.91 -22.11
N PRO A 55 7.78 -7.64 -23.24
CA PRO A 55 6.66 -8.38 -23.80
C PRO A 55 6.03 -9.32 -22.75
N PRO A 56 4.69 -9.42 -22.67
CA PRO A 56 3.69 -8.91 -23.61
C PRO A 56 3.27 -7.44 -23.41
N TYR A 57 3.81 -6.75 -22.41
CA TYR A 57 3.36 -5.41 -22.02
C TYR A 57 4.01 -4.31 -22.86
N GLY A 58 3.18 -3.52 -23.53
CA GLY A 58 3.58 -2.39 -24.36
C GLY A 58 3.39 -1.03 -23.69
N VAL A 59 3.66 0.03 -24.47
CA VAL A 59 3.46 1.43 -24.02
C VAL A 59 2.00 1.68 -23.63
N PHE A 60 1.05 1.09 -24.35
CA PHE A 60 -0.36 1.23 -24.04
C PHE A 60 -0.71 0.67 -22.64
N ASP A 61 -0.19 -0.51 -22.30
CA ASP A 61 -0.40 -1.13 -20.98
C ASP A 61 0.22 -0.29 -19.86
N LEU A 62 1.41 0.29 -20.11
CA LEU A 62 2.05 1.19 -19.17
C LEU A 62 1.22 2.46 -18.93
N ILE A 63 0.69 3.07 -20.00
CA ILE A 63 -0.19 4.25 -19.88
C ILE A 63 -1.46 3.89 -19.11
N MET A 64 -2.11 2.77 -19.46
CA MET A 64 -3.30 2.31 -18.78
C MET A 64 -3.03 2.00 -17.31
N PHE A 65 -1.90 1.36 -17.00
CA PHE A 65 -1.47 1.12 -15.62
C PHE A 65 -1.29 2.42 -14.84
N CYS A 66 -0.61 3.41 -15.42
CA CYS A 66 -0.44 4.73 -14.81
C CYS A 66 -1.79 5.44 -14.57
N VAL A 67 -2.72 5.39 -15.53
CA VAL A 67 -4.05 5.98 -15.40
C VAL A 67 -4.86 5.28 -14.31
N ILE A 68 -4.90 3.95 -14.31
CA ILE A 68 -5.60 3.15 -13.32
C ILE A 68 -5.05 3.44 -11.93
N ILE A 69 -3.73 3.37 -11.73
CA ILE A 69 -3.10 3.67 -10.44
C ILE A 69 -3.40 5.10 -10.00
N SER A 70 -3.33 6.08 -10.91
CA SER A 70 -3.63 7.48 -10.59
C SER A 70 -5.06 7.64 -10.10
N ILE A 71 -6.03 7.02 -10.78
CA ILE A 71 -7.44 7.08 -10.37
C ILE A 71 -7.64 6.32 -9.06
N SER A 72 -7.18 5.07 -8.95
CA SER A 72 -7.36 4.23 -7.77
C SER A 72 -6.78 4.89 -6.51
N TYR A 73 -5.61 5.51 -6.61
CA TYR A 73 -4.98 6.18 -5.47
C TYR A 73 -5.73 7.45 -5.08
N ASN A 74 -6.14 8.29 -6.05
CA ASN A 74 -6.88 9.53 -5.75
C ASN A 74 -8.36 9.29 -5.37
N ALA A 75 -8.95 8.16 -5.75
CA ALA A 75 -10.32 7.78 -5.41
C ALA A 75 -10.44 7.06 -4.06
N THR A 76 -9.32 6.79 -3.38
CA THR A 76 -9.36 6.14 -2.07
C THR A 76 -9.87 7.10 -1.01
N TRP A 77 -10.98 6.73 -0.36
CA TRP A 77 -11.67 7.54 0.65
C TRP A 77 -10.74 8.06 1.76
N GLY A 78 -9.71 7.29 2.14
CA GLY A 78 -8.70 7.70 3.10
C GLY A 78 -7.92 8.94 2.72
N LEU A 79 -7.45 8.98 1.47
CA LEU A 79 -6.68 10.12 0.96
C LEU A 79 -7.59 11.35 0.80
N VAL A 80 -8.81 11.15 0.28
CA VAL A 80 -9.81 12.22 0.16
C VAL A 80 -10.11 12.86 1.52
N GLN A 81 -10.28 12.05 2.58
CA GLN A 81 -10.48 12.58 3.93
C GLN A 81 -9.31 13.43 4.42
N LYS A 82 -8.06 13.06 4.08
CA LYS A 82 -6.88 13.84 4.46
C LYS A 82 -6.83 15.19 3.75
N TYR A 83 -7.23 15.27 2.48
CA TYR A 83 -7.37 16.54 1.75
C TYR A 83 -8.44 17.46 2.34
N ASN A 84 -9.50 16.92 2.93
CA ASN A 84 -10.59 17.70 3.51
C ASN A 84 -10.33 18.17 4.95
N CYS A 85 -9.21 17.75 5.56
CA CYS A 85 -8.86 18.10 6.94
C CYS A 85 -7.92 19.30 7.08
N VAL A 86 -7.53 19.92 5.97
CA VAL A 86 -6.71 21.13 5.98
C VAL A 86 -7.59 22.37 5.99
N ALA A 87 -7.07 23.46 6.58
CA ALA A 87 -7.85 24.66 6.82
C ALA A 87 -8.18 25.46 5.54
N THR A 88 -7.33 25.38 4.51
CA THR A 88 -7.46 26.18 3.29
C THR A 88 -7.19 25.36 2.04
N GLU A 89 -7.76 25.79 0.91
CA GLU A 89 -7.50 25.20 -0.41
C GLU A 89 -6.01 25.27 -0.80
N THR A 90 -5.34 26.37 -0.45
CA THR A 90 -3.89 26.53 -0.67
C THR A 90 -3.09 25.45 0.05
N ASP A 91 -3.49 25.06 1.26
CA ASP A 91 -2.82 23.99 2.00
C ASP A 91 -3.17 22.61 1.43
N ALA A 92 -4.40 22.39 0.95
CA ALA A 92 -4.77 21.16 0.24
C ALA A 92 -3.90 20.96 -1.01
N ARG A 93 -3.66 22.04 -1.77
CA ARG A 93 -2.78 22.02 -2.94
C ARG A 93 -1.33 21.67 -2.57
N LYS A 94 -0.80 22.20 -1.46
CA LYS A 94 0.53 21.84 -0.98
C LYS A 94 0.62 20.35 -0.65
N VAL A 95 -0.38 19.80 0.04
CA VAL A 95 -0.46 18.35 0.33
C VAL A 95 -0.43 17.55 -0.96
N ALA A 96 -1.23 17.94 -1.96
CA ALA A 96 -1.28 17.24 -3.25
C ALA A 96 0.07 17.26 -3.98
N ILE A 97 0.77 18.40 -3.99
CA ILE A 97 2.09 18.52 -4.61
C ILE A 97 3.12 17.66 -3.87
N ILE A 98 3.17 17.73 -2.53
CA ILE A 98 4.11 16.96 -1.72
C ILE A 98 3.88 15.45 -1.94
N MET A 99 2.62 15.01 -1.91
CA MET A 99 2.26 13.62 -2.19
C MET A 99 2.63 13.19 -3.61
N GLY A 100 2.40 14.04 -4.61
CA GLY A 100 2.79 13.77 -6.00
C GLY A 100 4.29 13.59 -6.15
N VAL A 101 5.09 14.49 -5.56
CA VAL A 101 6.56 14.40 -5.59
C VAL A 101 7.05 13.13 -4.88
N LEU A 102 6.52 12.84 -3.68
CA LEU A 102 6.87 11.63 -2.93
C LEU A 102 6.46 10.35 -3.66
N SER A 103 5.35 10.36 -4.41
CA SER A 103 4.89 9.20 -5.18
C SER A 103 5.76 8.91 -6.39
N ILE A 104 6.53 9.88 -6.88
CA ILE A 104 7.51 9.68 -7.96
C ILE A 104 8.85 9.24 -7.39
N ILE A 105 9.34 9.94 -6.36
CA ILE A 105 10.67 9.69 -5.78
C ILE A 105 10.67 8.40 -4.94
N GLY A 106 9.62 8.18 -4.14
CA GLY A 106 9.50 7.08 -3.20
C GLY A 106 9.73 5.72 -3.85
N PRO A 107 8.99 5.35 -4.92
CA PRO A 107 9.20 4.10 -5.63
C PRO A 107 10.65 3.91 -6.07
N VAL A 108 11.31 4.91 -6.64
CA VAL A 108 12.71 4.80 -7.08
C VAL A 108 13.61 4.40 -5.90
N ILE A 109 13.49 5.07 -4.76
CA ILE A 109 14.32 4.78 -3.59
C ILE A 109 14.00 3.38 -3.02
N PHE A 110 12.74 2.93 -3.08
CA PHE A 110 12.33 1.60 -2.64
C PHE A 110 12.73 0.47 -3.60
N PHE A 111 12.68 0.70 -4.90
CA PHE A 111 12.95 -0.32 -5.91
C PHE A 111 14.44 -0.63 -6.00
N ILE A 112 15.32 0.36 -5.84
CA ILE A 112 16.77 0.15 -6.00
C ILE A 112 17.34 -0.93 -5.04
N PRO A 113 17.07 -0.93 -3.73
CA PRO A 113 17.47 -2.04 -2.86
C PRO A 113 16.91 -3.39 -3.31
N ALA A 114 15.63 -3.46 -3.69
CA ALA A 114 15.03 -4.70 -4.18
C ALA A 114 15.69 -5.19 -5.48
N MET A 115 16.05 -4.27 -6.38
CA MET A 115 16.79 -4.57 -7.62
C MET A 115 18.20 -5.07 -7.31
N ALA A 116 18.88 -4.48 -6.33
CA ALA A 116 20.18 -4.94 -5.86
C ALA A 116 20.15 -6.37 -5.29
N ALA A 117 19.00 -6.84 -4.79
CA ALA A 117 18.81 -8.23 -4.40
C ALA A 117 19.04 -9.21 -5.57
N ARG A 118 18.77 -8.79 -6.82
CA ARG A 118 19.03 -9.63 -8.01
C ARG A 118 20.50 -10.02 -8.12
N VAL A 119 21.39 -9.11 -7.74
CA VAL A 119 22.86 -9.28 -7.80
C VAL A 119 23.40 -9.88 -6.50
N LEU A 120 22.89 -9.45 -5.35
CA LEU A 120 23.43 -9.83 -4.03
C LEU A 120 22.82 -11.10 -3.45
N LEU A 121 21.64 -11.51 -3.91
CA LEU A 121 20.86 -12.65 -3.41
C LEU A 121 20.24 -13.46 -4.57
N PRO A 122 21.04 -13.90 -5.57
CA PRO A 122 20.51 -14.57 -6.75
C PRO A 122 19.79 -15.88 -6.42
N GLU A 123 20.26 -16.61 -5.40
CA GLU A 123 19.66 -17.86 -4.94
C GLU A 123 18.22 -17.66 -4.45
N LEU A 124 17.96 -16.56 -3.74
CA LEU A 124 16.61 -16.21 -3.32
C LEU A 124 15.77 -15.81 -4.53
N ILE A 125 16.25 -14.87 -5.34
CA ILE A 125 15.46 -14.27 -6.43
C ILE A 125 15.11 -15.27 -7.53
N ASN A 126 15.92 -16.30 -7.74
CA ASN A 126 15.64 -17.35 -8.73
C ASN A 126 14.57 -18.37 -8.27
N THR A 127 14.05 -18.26 -7.04
CA THR A 127 12.91 -19.08 -6.60
C THR A 127 11.57 -18.50 -7.11
N PRO A 128 10.52 -19.31 -7.29
CA PRO A 128 9.22 -18.85 -7.82
C PRO A 128 8.62 -17.64 -7.09
N ASP A 129 8.84 -17.54 -5.78
CA ASP A 129 8.32 -16.45 -4.94
C ASP A 129 9.40 -15.49 -4.43
N GLY A 130 10.67 -15.71 -4.80
CA GLY A 130 11.83 -14.99 -4.25
C GLY A 130 11.76 -13.48 -4.41
N SER A 131 11.27 -13.02 -5.57
CA SER A 131 11.09 -11.60 -5.88
C SER A 131 10.14 -10.89 -4.91
N LYS A 132 9.15 -11.60 -4.33
CA LYS A 132 8.21 -11.03 -3.34
C LYS A 132 8.92 -10.65 -2.04
N PHE A 133 10.00 -11.36 -1.70
CA PHE A 133 10.75 -11.18 -0.47
C PHE A 133 12.03 -10.36 -0.65
N ALA A 134 12.33 -9.90 -1.87
CA ALA A 134 13.57 -9.22 -2.23
C ALA A 134 13.91 -8.04 -1.31
N TYR A 135 12.93 -7.15 -1.06
CA TYR A 135 13.12 -5.97 -0.23
C TYR A 135 13.42 -6.33 1.23
N VAL A 136 12.63 -7.25 1.79
CA VAL A 136 12.80 -7.71 3.18
C VAL A 136 14.13 -8.44 3.35
N ALA A 137 14.52 -9.29 2.40
CA ALA A 137 15.80 -9.98 2.44
C ALA A 137 16.99 -9.01 2.39
N MET A 138 16.88 -7.92 1.63
CA MET A 138 17.87 -6.86 1.60
C MET A 138 17.95 -6.09 2.92
N CYS A 139 16.80 -5.81 3.55
CA CYS A 139 16.75 -5.25 4.89
C CYS A 139 17.48 -6.15 5.90
N LEU A 140 17.19 -7.46 5.88
CA LEU A 140 17.82 -8.44 6.78
C LEU A 140 19.33 -8.56 6.54
N LYS A 141 19.77 -8.45 5.29
CA LYS A 141 21.19 -8.58 4.91
C LYS A 141 22.03 -7.35 5.24
N LEU A 142 21.48 -6.15 5.08
CA LEU A 142 22.27 -4.91 5.10
C LEU A 142 21.98 -3.99 6.28
N LEU A 143 20.81 -4.05 6.90
CA LEU A 143 20.49 -3.15 8.02
C LEU A 143 21.12 -3.65 9.32
N PRO A 144 21.71 -2.75 10.14
CA PRO A 144 22.12 -3.09 11.49
C PRO A 144 20.91 -3.41 12.36
N ALA A 145 21.11 -4.23 13.40
CA ALA A 145 20.02 -4.77 14.23
C ALA A 145 19.03 -3.72 14.76
N GLY A 146 19.50 -2.53 15.16
CA GLY A 146 18.62 -1.44 15.61
C GLY A 146 17.69 -0.91 14.52
N ILE A 147 18.20 -0.69 13.30
CA ILE A 147 17.42 -0.18 12.17
C ILE A 147 16.53 -1.27 11.58
N MET A 148 16.97 -2.53 11.64
CA MET A 148 16.14 -3.68 11.28
C MET A 148 14.88 -3.76 12.15
N GLY A 149 15.01 -3.56 13.47
CA GLY A 149 13.87 -3.46 14.37
C GLY A 149 12.92 -2.32 14.00
N LEU A 150 13.46 -1.14 13.65
CA LEU A 150 12.68 -0.01 13.17
C LEU A 150 11.96 -0.32 11.85
N MET A 151 12.59 -1.04 10.94
CA MET A 151 12.00 -1.45 9.67
C MET A 151 10.81 -2.40 9.89
N VAL A 152 11.00 -3.44 10.71
CA VAL A 152 9.92 -4.40 11.03
C VAL A 152 8.78 -3.69 11.75
N ALA A 153 9.08 -2.84 12.73
CA ALA A 153 8.08 -2.00 13.38
C ALA A 153 7.36 -1.12 12.35
N GLY A 154 8.11 -0.50 11.44
CA GLY A 154 7.58 0.32 10.36
C GLY A 154 6.62 -0.42 9.44
N MET A 155 6.93 -1.68 9.07
CA MET A 155 6.05 -2.53 8.26
C MET A 155 4.72 -2.80 8.95
N PHE A 156 4.75 -3.24 10.21
CA PHE A 156 3.51 -3.42 10.99
C PHE A 156 2.74 -2.11 11.14
N SER A 157 3.47 -1.01 11.33
CA SER A 157 2.86 0.31 11.49
C SER A 157 2.19 0.77 10.20
N ALA A 158 2.80 0.55 9.02
CA ALA A 158 2.22 0.90 7.73
C ALA A 158 0.92 0.11 7.48
N THR A 159 0.90 -1.19 7.79
CA THR A 159 -0.33 -1.99 7.74
C THR A 159 -1.38 -1.44 8.71
N MET A 160 -0.97 -1.05 9.92
CA MET A 160 -1.87 -0.47 10.91
C MET A 160 -2.44 0.90 10.48
N SER A 161 -1.68 1.72 9.77
CA SER A 161 -2.14 3.00 9.19
C SER A 161 -3.27 2.75 8.18
N THR A 162 -3.06 1.82 7.24
CA THR A 162 -4.07 1.46 6.23
C THR A 162 -5.35 0.94 6.89
N LEU A 163 -5.23 -0.05 7.79
CA LEU A 163 -6.38 -0.59 8.51
C LEU A 163 -7.07 0.48 9.36
N GLY A 164 -6.29 1.33 10.02
CA GLY A 164 -6.81 2.40 10.88
C GLY A 164 -7.64 3.41 10.08
N ASN A 165 -7.19 3.74 8.86
CA ASN A 165 -7.91 4.59 7.95
C ASN A 165 -9.21 3.94 7.45
N ASP A 166 -9.16 2.70 7.00
CA ASP A 166 -10.34 2.00 6.46
C ASP A 166 -11.41 1.80 7.54
N TYR A 167 -11.00 1.42 8.76
CA TYR A 167 -11.91 1.32 9.89
C TYR A 167 -12.53 2.68 10.26
N ASN A 168 -11.77 3.77 10.17
CA ASN A 168 -12.29 5.11 10.44
C ASN A 168 -13.33 5.54 9.41
N VAL A 169 -13.07 5.29 8.12
CA VAL A 169 -14.01 5.59 7.03
C VAL A 169 -15.29 4.77 7.18
N LEU A 170 -15.18 3.44 7.29
CA LEU A 170 -16.34 2.54 7.39
C LEU A 170 -17.18 2.84 8.64
N SER A 171 -16.53 3.07 9.78
CA SER A 171 -17.22 3.47 11.00
C SER A 171 -17.91 4.82 10.84
N GLY A 172 -17.27 5.79 10.18
CA GLY A 172 -17.83 7.10 9.89
C GLY A 172 -19.13 7.00 9.06
N VAL A 173 -19.13 6.18 8.01
CA VAL A 173 -20.31 5.95 7.15
C VAL A 173 -21.43 5.28 7.95
N LEU A 174 -21.14 4.18 8.66
CA LEU A 174 -22.15 3.49 9.49
C LEU A 174 -22.74 4.40 10.57
N THR A 175 -21.94 5.32 11.10
CA THR A 175 -22.37 6.21 12.18
C THR A 175 -23.14 7.41 11.66
N LYS A 176 -22.62 8.13 10.65
CA LYS A 176 -23.25 9.36 10.16
C LYS A 176 -24.37 9.06 9.16
N ASP A 177 -24.14 8.17 8.21
CA ASP A 177 -25.07 7.93 7.11
C ASP A 177 -26.14 6.91 7.44
N PHE A 178 -25.84 5.91 8.27
CA PHE A 178 -26.83 4.92 8.68
C PHE A 178 -27.46 5.27 10.02
N TYR A 179 -26.66 5.31 11.10
CA TYR A 179 -27.22 5.57 12.43
C TYR A 179 -27.77 7.01 12.56
N GLY A 180 -27.00 8.02 12.15
CA GLY A 180 -27.35 9.43 12.32
C GLY A 180 -28.36 9.98 11.31
N LYS A 181 -28.62 9.32 10.17
CA LYS A 181 -29.64 9.77 9.19
C LYS A 181 -30.85 8.85 9.09
N VAL A 182 -30.67 7.54 9.22
CA VAL A 182 -31.75 6.56 9.00
C VAL A 182 -32.36 6.09 10.32
N ILE A 183 -31.53 5.71 11.29
CA ILE A 183 -32.03 5.16 12.57
C ILE A 183 -32.47 6.28 13.52
N ARG A 184 -31.64 7.31 13.69
CA ARG A 184 -31.87 8.37 14.66
C ARG A 184 -31.34 9.73 14.16
N PRO A 185 -32.15 10.46 13.36
CA PRO A 185 -31.82 11.78 12.82
C PRO A 185 -31.36 12.81 13.87
N ASP A 186 -31.99 12.79 15.06
CA ASP A 186 -31.72 13.74 16.14
C ASP A 186 -30.68 13.22 17.15
N ALA A 187 -29.72 12.42 16.70
CA ALA A 187 -28.69 11.87 17.58
C ALA A 187 -27.72 12.97 18.04
N ASP A 188 -27.62 13.16 19.36
CA ASP A 188 -26.61 14.03 19.97
C ASP A 188 -25.17 13.58 19.63
N GLU A 189 -24.25 14.54 19.59
CA GLU A 189 -22.86 14.33 19.16
C GLU A 189 -22.14 13.27 20.02
N LYS A 190 -22.41 13.25 21.33
CA LYS A 190 -21.86 12.23 22.24
C LYS A 190 -22.29 10.82 21.86
N ARG A 191 -23.53 10.65 21.38
CA ARG A 191 -24.04 9.35 20.92
C ARG A 191 -23.41 8.95 19.59
N LEU A 192 -23.23 9.89 18.67
CA LEU A 192 -22.53 9.61 17.42
C LEU A 192 -21.09 9.16 17.67
N ILE A 193 -20.36 9.81 18.59
CA ILE A 193 -19.01 9.37 18.97
C ILE A 193 -19.03 7.96 19.57
N LEU A 194 -19.97 7.66 20.47
CA LEU A 194 -20.10 6.33 21.07
C LEU A 194 -20.37 5.25 20.00
N TRP A 195 -21.31 5.50 19.09
CA TRP A 195 -21.64 4.58 18.00
C TRP A 195 -20.49 4.43 17.01
N GLY A 196 -19.72 5.49 16.74
CA GLY A 196 -18.48 5.41 15.98
C GLY A 196 -17.44 4.50 16.64
N ARG A 197 -17.32 4.53 17.97
CA ARG A 197 -16.43 3.62 18.69
C ARG A 197 -16.90 2.17 18.62
N ILE A 198 -18.20 1.94 18.82
CA ILE A 198 -18.81 0.61 18.73
C ILE A 198 -18.66 0.02 17.32
N ASN A 199 -18.99 0.79 16.29
CA ASN A 199 -18.86 0.37 14.89
C ASN A 199 -17.40 0.03 14.55
N THR A 200 -16.43 0.84 15.01
CA THR A 200 -15.00 0.54 14.83
C THR A 200 -14.62 -0.80 15.48
N ALA A 201 -15.11 -1.08 16.69
CA ALA A 201 -14.84 -2.34 17.38
C ALA A 201 -15.47 -3.53 16.64
N ILE A 202 -16.71 -3.39 16.15
CA ILE A 202 -17.40 -4.43 15.39
C ILE A 202 -16.66 -4.73 14.09
N ILE A 203 -16.31 -3.70 13.31
CA ILE A 203 -15.55 -3.87 12.06
C ILE A 203 -14.20 -4.55 12.32
N GLY A 204 -13.48 -4.11 13.35
CA GLY A 204 -12.21 -4.73 13.75
C GLY A 204 -12.38 -6.19 14.15
N GLY A 205 -13.40 -6.52 14.94
CA GLY A 205 -13.72 -7.88 15.36
C GLY A 205 -14.06 -8.80 14.19
N ILE A 206 -14.89 -8.32 13.25
CA ILE A 206 -15.23 -9.04 12.01
C ILE A 206 -13.97 -9.27 11.18
N THR A 207 -13.12 -8.26 11.03
CA THR A 207 -11.88 -8.37 10.25
C THR A 207 -10.93 -9.40 10.85
N ILE A 208 -10.76 -9.41 12.18
CA ILE A 208 -9.96 -10.43 12.88
C ILE A 208 -10.55 -11.83 12.69
N PHE A 209 -11.88 -11.97 12.83
CA PHE A 209 -12.58 -13.24 12.64
C PHE A 209 -12.32 -13.82 11.23
N PHE A 210 -12.49 -13.01 10.19
CA PHE A 210 -12.20 -13.43 8.81
C PHE A 210 -10.72 -13.70 8.57
N ALA A 211 -9.82 -12.86 9.11
CA ALA A 211 -8.38 -13.07 8.97
C ALA A 211 -7.92 -14.40 9.57
N ILE A 212 -8.44 -14.75 10.74
CA ILE A 212 -8.20 -16.07 11.36
C ILE A 212 -8.84 -17.17 10.52
N GLY A 213 -10.10 -17.02 10.11
CA GLY A 213 -10.83 -18.01 9.32
C GLY A 213 -10.13 -18.38 8.01
N ILE A 214 -9.59 -17.41 7.28
CA ILE A 214 -8.85 -17.66 6.02
C ILE A 214 -7.59 -18.52 6.27
N ASN A 215 -6.92 -18.38 7.41
CA ASN A 215 -5.75 -19.21 7.73
C ASN A 215 -6.10 -20.69 7.97
N TYR A 216 -7.36 -21.02 8.27
CA TYR A 216 -7.80 -22.40 8.49
C TYR A 216 -8.34 -23.09 7.21
N VAL A 217 -8.52 -22.36 6.12
CA VAL A 217 -9.02 -22.93 4.86
C VAL A 217 -7.84 -23.32 3.98
N GLU A 218 -7.50 -24.61 3.97
CA GLU A 218 -6.47 -25.15 3.07
C GLU A 218 -6.87 -24.91 1.60
N GLY A 219 -5.98 -24.28 0.83
CA GLY A 219 -6.18 -23.99 -0.60
C GLY A 219 -6.75 -22.60 -0.93
N PHE A 220 -7.07 -21.76 0.07
CA PHE A 220 -7.45 -20.36 -0.12
C PHE A 220 -6.36 -19.43 0.42
N ASN A 221 -5.57 -18.81 -0.47
CA ASN A 221 -4.60 -17.80 -0.03
C ASN A 221 -5.18 -16.39 -0.13
N LEU A 222 -4.69 -15.47 0.71
CA LEU A 222 -5.08 -14.05 0.69
C LEU A 222 -4.89 -13.42 -0.70
N TYR A 223 -3.85 -13.86 -1.41
CA TYR A 223 -3.57 -13.47 -2.80
C TYR A 223 -4.70 -13.89 -3.75
N ASP A 224 -5.27 -15.07 -3.59
CA ASP A 224 -6.37 -15.53 -4.44
C ASP A 224 -7.60 -14.63 -4.25
N ILE A 225 -7.95 -14.32 -3.00
CA ILE A 225 -9.12 -13.47 -2.67
C ILE A 225 -8.93 -12.03 -3.13
N MET A 226 -7.78 -11.41 -2.87
CA MET A 226 -7.59 -9.98 -3.13
C MET A 226 -7.14 -9.67 -4.55
N VAL A 227 -6.46 -10.59 -5.22
CA VAL A 227 -5.87 -10.36 -6.54
C VAL A 227 -6.57 -11.21 -7.60
N LYS A 228 -6.62 -12.53 -7.40
CA LYS A 228 -7.11 -13.47 -8.42
C LYS A 228 -8.61 -13.37 -8.67
N TYR A 229 -9.45 -13.24 -7.63
CA TYR A 229 -10.91 -13.13 -7.82
C TYR A 229 -11.36 -11.81 -8.47
N PRO A 230 -10.86 -10.63 -8.04
CA PRO A 230 -11.13 -9.38 -8.74
C PRO A 230 -10.59 -9.37 -10.17
N GLN A 231 -9.40 -9.95 -10.41
CA GLN A 231 -8.86 -10.09 -11.77
C GLN A 231 -9.67 -11.07 -12.63
N ALA A 232 -10.11 -12.20 -12.09
CA ALA A 232 -10.94 -13.19 -12.79
C ALA A 232 -12.34 -12.66 -13.13
N THR A 233 -12.83 -11.66 -12.40
CA THR A 233 -14.05 -10.93 -12.76
C THR A 233 -13.80 -9.84 -13.82
N MET A 234 -12.56 -9.36 -13.95
CA MET A 234 -12.12 -8.43 -15.00
C MET A 234 -11.69 -9.11 -16.31
N GLU A 235 -11.15 -10.32 -16.28
CA GLU A 235 -10.71 -11.09 -17.47
C GLU A 235 -11.81 -11.31 -18.52
N PRO A 236 -13.07 -11.66 -18.16
CA PRO A 236 -14.16 -11.82 -19.14
C PRO A 236 -14.46 -10.54 -19.93
N LEU A 237 -14.23 -9.36 -19.33
CA LEU A 237 -14.45 -8.06 -19.97
C LEU A 237 -13.34 -7.72 -20.98
N LEU A 238 -12.13 -8.23 -20.79
CA LEU A 238 -11.00 -8.05 -21.71
C LEU A 238 -11.06 -9.04 -22.88
N LEU A 239 -11.53 -10.27 -22.65
CA LEU A 239 -11.70 -11.28 -23.70
C LEU A 239 -12.86 -10.96 -24.67
N GLN A 240 -13.91 -10.26 -24.21
CA GLN A 240 -14.97 -9.76 -25.10
C GLN A 240 -14.51 -8.62 -26.03
N ARG A 241 -13.41 -7.93 -25.71
CA ARG A 241 -12.85 -6.85 -26.55
C ARG A 241 -11.97 -7.39 -27.70
N ASN A 242 -11.46 -8.62 -27.57
CA ASN A 242 -10.57 -9.26 -28.54
C ASN A 242 -11.19 -10.44 -29.31
N SER A 243 -12.49 -10.72 -29.14
CA SER A 243 -13.17 -11.67 -30.01
C SER A 243 -13.36 -11.05 -31.40
N PRO A 244 -12.89 -11.67 -32.50
CA PRO A 244 -13.30 -11.25 -33.83
C PRO A 244 -14.82 -11.33 -33.90
N LEU A 245 -15.47 -10.23 -34.31
CA LEU A 245 -16.91 -10.19 -34.53
C LEU A 245 -17.31 -11.37 -35.43
N PRO A 246 -18.34 -12.15 -35.08
CA PRO A 246 -18.86 -13.17 -35.97
C PRO A 246 -19.29 -12.51 -37.28
N ALA A 247 -18.85 -13.11 -38.40
CA ALA A 247 -19.10 -12.65 -39.76
C ALA A 247 -20.59 -12.59 -40.13
#